data_AF-A0A316H749-F1
#
_entry.id   AF-A0A316H749-F1
#
_cell.length_a   1.000
_cell.length_b   1.000
_cell.length_c   1.000
_cell.angle_alpha   90.00
_cell.angle_beta   90.00
_cell.angle_gamma   90.00
#
_symmetry.space_group_name_H-M   'P 1'
#
loop_
_entity.id
_entity.type
_entity.pdbx_description
1 polymer ?
#
loop_
_entity_poly.entity_id
_entity_poly.type
_entity_poly.pdbx_seq_one_letter_code
_entity_poly.pdbx_strand_id
1 'polypeptide(L)'
;MPNIKFNYLYRDAGNYKNFSSVVFNNPQNMELSILDDLIRSKLISHHWFYADQWQVPDLHFGTWNNDLDHTFHEFESLEYTDEETNSEININVFADILKKLPTLPTSG
;
A
#
# COMPACT_ATOMS: atom_id res chain seq x y z
N MET A 1 -17.13 13.85 1.31
CA MET A 1 -16.12 13.26 2.21
C MET A 1 -14.84 13.18 1.43
N PRO A 2 -13.68 13.52 2.03
CA PRO A 2 -12.42 13.42 1.32
C PRO A 2 -12.13 11.95 0.99
N ASN A 3 -11.57 11.73 -0.20
CA ASN A 3 -11.02 10.45 -0.59
C ASN A 3 -9.78 10.13 0.27
N ILE A 4 -9.35 8.88 0.28
CA ILE A 4 -8.13 8.47 0.97
C ILE A 4 -7.08 8.08 -0.06
N LYS A 5 -5.90 8.68 0.04
CA LYS A 5 -4.75 8.39 -0.81
C LYS A 5 -3.76 7.52 -0.07
N PHE A 6 -3.44 6.37 -0.67
CA PHE A 6 -2.41 5.44 -0.21
C PHE A 6 -1.16 5.62 -1.08
N ASN A 7 -0.09 6.12 -0.48
CA ASN A 7 1.18 6.36 -1.15
C ASN A 7 2.18 5.25 -0.83
N TYR A 8 2.88 4.78 -1.85
CA TYR A 8 3.84 3.69 -1.76
C TYR A 8 4.87 3.76 -2.88
N LEU A 9 5.97 3.02 -2.73
CA LEU A 9 7.03 2.97 -3.72
C LEU A 9 7.62 1.58 -3.90
N TYR A 10 8.28 1.37 -5.04
CA TYR A 10 9.25 0.31 -5.24
C TYR A 10 10.66 0.89 -5.23
N ARG A 11 11.63 0.12 -4.72
CA ARG A 11 13.05 0.44 -4.75
C ARG A 11 13.81 -0.75 -5.33
N ASP A 12 14.68 -0.51 -6.31
CA ASP A 12 15.62 -1.54 -6.77
C ASP A 12 16.89 -1.56 -5.92
N ALA A 13 17.80 -2.53 -6.11
CA ALA A 13 19.07 -2.52 -5.36
C ALA A 13 20.02 -1.38 -5.75
N GLY A 14 19.80 -0.74 -6.89
CA GLY A 14 20.48 0.50 -7.27
C GLY A 14 19.99 1.72 -6.49
N ASN A 15 18.99 1.54 -5.60
CA ASN A 15 18.33 2.58 -4.82
C ASN A 15 17.51 3.56 -5.68
N TYR A 16 17.18 3.20 -6.93
CA TYR A 16 16.22 3.93 -7.73
C TYR A 16 14.80 3.67 -7.22
N LYS A 17 13.98 4.72 -7.19
CA LYS A 17 12.62 4.67 -6.63
C LYS A 17 11.58 4.89 -7.72
N ASN A 18 10.54 4.07 -7.71
CA ASN A 18 9.32 4.30 -8.48
C ASN A 18 8.16 4.53 -7.52
N PHE A 19 7.53 5.69 -7.58
CA PHE A 19 6.46 6.10 -6.66
C PHE A 19 5.10 5.98 -7.33
N SER A 20 4.07 5.62 -6.55
CA SER A 20 2.69 5.69 -7.00
C SER A 20 1.73 5.90 -5.84
N SER A 21 0.48 6.10 -6.19
CA SER A 21 -0.59 6.25 -5.22
C SER A 21 -1.91 5.68 -5.73
N VAL A 22 -2.71 5.16 -4.80
CA VAL A 22 -4.09 4.75 -5.05
C VAL A 22 -5.03 5.67 -4.28
N VAL A 23 -5.95 6.33 -4.97
CA VAL A 23 -6.96 7.22 -4.42
C VAL A 23 -8.28 6.47 -4.35
N PHE A 24 -8.66 6.08 -3.14
CA PHE A 24 -9.89 5.34 -2.87
C PHE A 24 -11.03 6.28 -2.49
N ASN A 25 -12.22 6.01 -3.02
CA ASN A 25 -13.46 6.57 -2.48
C ASN A 25 -13.63 6.19 -1.00
N ASN A 26 -14.06 7.15 -0.17
CA ASN A 26 -14.30 6.96 1.27
C ASN A 26 -15.79 7.17 1.66
N PRO A 27 -16.70 6.28 1.23
CA PRO A 27 -18.15 6.48 1.40
C PRO A 27 -18.62 6.34 2.84
N GLN A 28 -17.89 5.59 3.68
CA GLN A 28 -18.26 5.34 5.08
C GLN A 28 -17.49 6.21 6.08
N ASN A 29 -16.74 7.21 5.59
CA ASN A 29 -15.91 8.08 6.43
C ASN A 29 -14.95 7.30 7.34
N MET A 30 -14.21 6.36 6.76
CA MET A 30 -13.14 5.66 7.46
C MET A 30 -12.09 6.67 7.93
N GLU A 31 -11.71 6.56 9.20
CA GLU A 31 -10.63 7.37 9.77
C GLU A 31 -9.26 6.85 9.32
N LEU A 32 -8.35 7.78 9.00
CA LEU A 32 -6.97 7.43 8.64
C LEU A 32 -6.26 6.64 9.74
N SER A 33 -6.50 6.93 11.02
CA SER A 33 -5.92 6.22 12.16
C SER A 33 -6.24 4.73 12.14
N ILE A 34 -7.51 4.38 11.91
CA ILE A 34 -7.97 2.99 11.85
C ILE A 34 -7.33 2.26 10.67
N LEU A 35 -7.24 2.92 9.53
CA LEU A 35 -6.63 2.34 8.34
C LEU A 35 -5.10 2.20 8.49
N ASP A 36 -4.42 3.19 9.06
CA ASP A 36 -2.98 3.19 9.30
C ASP A 36 -2.60 2.07 10.27
N ASP A 37 -3.34 1.89 11.37
CA ASP A 37 -3.14 0.77 12.30
C ASP A 37 -3.29 -0.59 11.59
N LEU A 38 -4.32 -0.73 10.73
CA LEU A 38 -4.54 -1.94 9.94
C LEU A 38 -3.37 -2.18 8.98
N ILE A 39 -2.97 -1.18 8.19
CA ILE A 39 -1.85 -1.26 7.25
C ILE A 39 -0.58 -1.69 8.00
N ARG A 40 -0.22 -1.00 9.08
CA ARG A 40 0.98 -1.29 9.87
C ARG A 40 0.99 -2.71 10.44
N SER A 41 -0.17 -3.25 10.82
CA SER A 41 -0.29 -4.65 11.28
C SER A 41 -0.01 -5.69 10.18
N LYS A 42 -0.02 -5.28 8.91
CA LYS A 42 0.20 -6.12 7.73
C LYS A 42 1.55 -5.87 7.05
N LEU A 43 2.35 -4.92 7.54
CA LEU A 43 3.68 -4.64 6.99
C LEU A 43 4.72 -5.67 7.46
N ILE A 44 5.52 -6.15 6.53
CA ILE A 44 6.73 -6.92 6.78
C ILE A 44 7.77 -5.96 7.34
N SER A 45 8.27 -6.25 8.54
CA SER A 45 9.27 -5.44 9.24
C SER A 45 8.94 -3.94 9.26
N HIS A 46 7.66 -3.61 9.43
CA HIS A 46 7.12 -2.24 9.55
C HIS A 46 7.20 -1.35 8.30
N HIS A 47 7.72 -1.84 7.17
CA HIS A 47 7.93 -1.03 5.97
C HIS A 47 7.32 -1.63 4.72
N TRP A 48 7.35 -2.97 4.60
CA TRP A 48 7.20 -3.62 3.31
C TRP A 48 5.88 -4.38 3.17
N PHE A 49 5.42 -4.55 1.93
CA PHE A 49 4.27 -5.38 1.60
C PHE A 49 4.39 -5.95 0.19
N TYR A 50 3.52 -6.90 -0.17
CA TYR A 50 3.45 -7.42 -1.53
C TYR A 50 2.27 -6.78 -2.27
N ALA A 51 2.53 -6.07 -3.38
CA ALA A 51 1.50 -5.34 -4.12
C ALA A 51 0.38 -6.24 -4.66
N ASP A 52 0.71 -7.46 -5.10
CA ASP A 52 -0.25 -8.45 -5.58
C ASP A 52 -1.24 -8.88 -4.49
N GLN A 53 -0.75 -9.09 -3.27
CA GLN A 53 -1.57 -9.46 -2.11
C GLN A 53 -2.49 -8.31 -1.67
N TRP A 54 -2.01 -7.07 -1.81
CA TRP A 54 -2.76 -5.86 -1.45
C TRP A 54 -3.65 -5.36 -2.60
N GLN A 55 -3.54 -5.99 -3.77
CA GLN A 55 -4.28 -5.63 -4.99
C GLN A 55 -4.08 -4.16 -5.40
N VAL A 56 -2.85 -3.67 -5.27
CA VAL A 56 -2.43 -2.35 -5.76
C VAL A 56 -1.52 -2.50 -6.98
N PRO A 57 -1.41 -1.49 -7.86
CA PRO A 57 -0.54 -1.57 -9.02
C PRO A 57 0.91 -1.93 -8.67
N ASP A 58 1.50 -2.81 -9.47
CA ASP A 58 2.91 -3.15 -9.34
C ASP A 58 3.81 -2.04 -9.91
N LEU A 59 4.81 -1.62 -9.12
CA LEU A 59 5.78 -0.58 -9.46
C LEU A 59 7.19 -1.10 -9.81
N HIS A 60 7.40 -2.42 -9.91
CA HIS A 60 8.65 -2.98 -10.40
C HIS A 60 9.04 -2.38 -11.77
N PHE A 61 10.33 -2.19 -12.00
CA PHE A 61 10.82 -1.73 -13.30
C PHE A 61 10.67 -2.81 -14.37
N GLY A 62 10.68 -2.41 -15.65
CA GLY A 62 10.52 -3.33 -16.78
C GLY A 62 11.68 -4.32 -16.99
N THR A 63 12.75 -4.22 -16.19
CA THR A 63 13.88 -5.14 -16.17
C THR A 63 14.00 -5.74 -14.77
N TRP A 64 14.10 -7.08 -14.69
CA TRP A 64 14.26 -7.81 -13.44
C TRP A 64 15.67 -8.38 -13.31
N ASN A 65 16.32 -8.14 -12.17
CA ASN A 65 17.61 -8.68 -11.78
C ASN A 65 17.45 -9.53 -10.50
N ASN A 66 17.58 -10.85 -10.62
CA ASN A 66 17.42 -11.78 -9.51
C ASN A 66 18.35 -11.53 -8.30
N ASP A 67 19.50 -10.89 -8.52
CA ASP A 67 20.48 -10.63 -7.45
C ASP A 67 20.15 -9.36 -6.65
N LEU A 68 19.31 -8.50 -7.21
CA LEU A 68 19.10 -7.13 -6.75
C LEU A 68 17.64 -6.83 -6.44
N ASP A 69 16.72 -7.38 -7.22
CA ASP A 69 15.31 -7.06 -7.10
C ASP A 69 14.64 -7.96 -6.07
N HIS A 70 13.80 -7.34 -5.27
CA HIS A 70 12.91 -8.01 -4.34
C HIS A 70 11.46 -7.80 -4.75
N THR A 71 10.58 -8.68 -4.30
CA THR A 71 9.16 -8.64 -4.69
C THR A 71 8.30 -7.67 -3.88
N PHE A 72 8.87 -7.03 -2.86
CA PHE A 72 8.12 -6.15 -1.96
C PHE A 72 8.17 -4.67 -2.35
N HIS A 73 7.11 -3.96 -1.99
CA HIS A 73 6.95 -2.51 -2.07
C HIS A 73 7.05 -1.89 -0.68
N GLU A 74 7.38 -0.61 -0.59
CA GLU A 74 7.48 0.15 0.66
C GLU A 74 6.24 1.03 0.84
N PHE A 75 5.59 0.92 2.01
CA PHE A 75 4.55 1.85 2.41
C PHE A 75 5.15 3.22 2.74
N GLU A 76 4.56 4.29 2.22
CA GLU A 76 5.03 5.66 2.45
C GLU A 76 4.09 6.43 3.40
N SER A 77 2.81 6.59 3.02
CA SER A 77 1.86 7.39 3.80
C SER A 77 0.40 7.13 3.45
N LEU A 78 -0.48 7.61 4.34
CA LEU A 78 -1.91 7.77 4.12
C LEU A 78 -2.30 9.22 4.35
N GLU A 79 -3.17 9.75 3.49
CA GLU A 79 -3.70 11.10 3.65
C GLU A 79 -5.13 11.22 3.11
N TYR A 80 -5.87 12.19 3.64
CA TYR A 80 -7.11 12.63 3.02
C TYR A 80 -6.78 13.48 1.79
N THR A 81 -7.57 13.34 0.73
CA THR A 81 -7.38 14.11 -0.50
C THR A 81 -8.72 14.48 -1.15
N ASP A 82 -8.70 15.56 -1.92
CA ASP A 82 -9.79 15.98 -2.80
C ASP A 82 -9.56 15.52 -4.25
N GLU A 83 -8.49 14.75 -4.53
CA GLU A 83 -8.25 14.13 -5.83
C GLU A 83 -9.37 13.16 -6.22
N GLU A 84 -9.68 13.09 -7.51
CA GLU A 84 -10.61 12.10 -8.05
C GLU A 84 -10.10 10.67 -7.81
N THR A 85 -11.02 9.75 -7.57
CA THR A 85 -10.65 8.34 -7.37
C THR A 85 -10.02 7.75 -8.63
N ASN A 86 -8.95 6.98 -8.45
CA ASN A 86 -8.30 6.22 -9.52
C ASN A 86 -8.42 4.70 -9.31
N SER A 87 -9.27 4.28 -8.36
CA SER A 87 -9.48 2.89 -7.96
C SER A 87 -10.89 2.44 -8.28
N GLU A 88 -11.04 1.21 -8.76
CA GLU A 88 -12.34 0.59 -9.00
C GLU A 88 -13.02 0.16 -7.69
N ILE A 89 -12.25 0.02 -6.60
CA ILE A 89 -12.73 -0.34 -5.27
C ILE A 89 -12.70 0.86 -4.32
N ASN A 90 -13.58 0.85 -3.32
CA ASN A 90 -13.55 1.84 -2.24
C ASN A 90 -12.63 1.39 -1.09
N ILE A 91 -12.37 2.29 -0.15
CA ILE A 91 -11.44 2.05 0.95
C ILE A 91 -11.90 0.91 1.89
N ASN A 92 -13.21 0.69 2.03
CA ASN A 92 -13.74 -0.39 2.86
C ASN A 92 -13.42 -1.76 2.27
N VAL A 93 -13.55 -1.91 0.94
CA VAL A 93 -13.15 -3.13 0.24
C VAL A 93 -11.64 -3.38 0.35
N PHE A 94 -10.83 -2.32 0.21
CA PHE A 94 -9.38 -2.41 0.42
C PHE A 94 -9.04 -2.88 1.85
N ALA A 95 -9.65 -2.29 2.87
CA ALA A 95 -9.48 -2.73 4.26
C ALA A 95 -9.89 -4.19 4.47
N ASP A 96 -10.94 -4.67 3.80
CA ASP A 96 -11.37 -6.06 3.89
C ASP A 96 -10.41 -7.04 3.19
N ILE A 97 -9.71 -6.60 2.14
CA ILE A 97 -8.59 -7.36 1.56
C ILE A 97 -7.48 -7.51 2.61
N LEU A 98 -7.06 -6.40 3.23
CA LEU A 98 -6.00 -6.41 4.24
C LEU A 98 -6.33 -7.28 5.46
N LYS A 99 -7.59 -7.28 5.92
CA LYS A 99 -8.04 -8.12 7.06
C LYS A 99 -7.91 -9.61 6.78
N LYS A 100 -8.00 -10.04 5.52
CA LYS A 100 -7.85 -11.45 5.11
C LYS A 100 -6.39 -11.91 5.08
N LEU A 101 -5.43 -10.98 5.04
CA LEU A 101 -4.01 -11.29 5.10
C LEU A 101 -3.63 -11.71 6.53
N PRO A 102 -2.67 -12.64 6.70
CA PRO A 102 -2.17 -12.98 8.03
C PRO A 102 -1.57 -11.73 8.69
N THR A 103 -1.75 -11.59 10.00
CA THR A 103 -0.99 -10.61 10.79
C THR A 103 0.46 -11.06 10.84
N LEU A 104 1.39 -10.17 10.54
CA LEU A 104 2.81 -10.49 10.60
C LEU A 104 3.33 -10.27 12.01
N PRO A 105 4.19 -11.17 12.54
CA PRO A 105 4.79 -10.98 13.84
C PRO A 105 5.63 -9.70 13.81
N THR A 106 5.34 -8.76 14.69
CA THR A 106 6.25 -7.65 14.99
C THR A 106 7.53 -8.26 15.55
N SER A 107 8.65 -8.10 14.86
CA SER A 107 9.96 -8.47 15.40
C SER A 107 10.13 -7.70 16.72
N GLY A 108 10.09 -8.42 17.84
CA GLY A 108 10.23 -7.86 19.19
C GLY A 108 11.64 -7.43 19.52
#